data_AF-N8R4C5-F1
#
_entry.id   AF-N8R4C5-F1
#
_cell.length_a   1.000
_cell.length_b   1.000
_cell.length_c   1.000
_cell.angle_alpha   90.00
_cell.angle_beta   90.00
_cell.angle_gamma   90.00
#
_symmetry.space_group_name_H-M   'P 1'
#
loop_
_entity.id
_entity.type
_entity.pdbx_description
1 polymer ?
#
loop_
_entity_poly.entity_id
_entity_poly.type
_entity_poly.pdbx_seq_one_letter_code
_entity_poly.pdbx_strand_id
1 'polypeptide(L)'
;MNKRLWISLCMVAAMGQTHASTNQAEYNIANGLSPVVKYQSISVLKPFDGNFRILGSKVYHDDEQAKFSPIDYAVSLDLFADPEIARTISVRQYDRYLNWNMKKLPVPPDQALKMVSNMHIIPANPEIAKQIKQVKRGDLVNLKGELVEVRDKDLVWTSSLTPGGVGDGACELFRVSSIEWVERQKI
;
A
#
# COMPACT_ATOMS: atom_id res chain seq x y z
N MET A 1 -14.61 -34.97 -67.83
CA MET A 1 -15.02 -33.55 -67.92
C MET A 1 -15.01 -32.98 -66.50
N ASN A 2 -14.05 -32.10 -66.22
CA ASN A 2 -13.79 -31.50 -64.91
C ASN A 2 -15.00 -30.72 -64.38
N LYS A 3 -15.20 -30.73 -63.06
CA LYS A 3 -15.62 -29.55 -62.29
C LYS A 3 -15.33 -29.77 -60.79
N ARG A 4 -14.33 -29.04 -60.30
CA ARG A 4 -14.00 -28.82 -58.89
C ARG A 4 -15.15 -28.01 -58.26
N LEU A 5 -15.60 -28.37 -57.06
CA LEU A 5 -16.41 -27.49 -56.23
C LEU A 5 -15.66 -27.19 -54.93
N TRP A 6 -15.63 -25.89 -54.60
CA TRP A 6 -14.76 -25.27 -53.61
C TRP A 6 -15.26 -25.46 -52.19
N ILE A 7 -14.31 -25.66 -51.28
CA ILE A 7 -14.47 -25.59 -49.82
C ILE A 7 -14.65 -24.11 -49.45
N SER A 8 -15.78 -23.76 -48.83
CA SER A 8 -15.91 -22.52 -48.06
C SER A 8 -16.06 -22.88 -46.59
N LEU A 9 -14.92 -22.82 -45.88
CA LEU A 9 -14.89 -22.84 -44.42
C LEU A 9 -15.08 -21.40 -43.95
N CYS A 10 -16.32 -21.01 -43.62
CA CYS A 10 -16.58 -19.76 -42.92
C CYS A 10 -16.09 -19.90 -41.46
N MET A 11 -14.83 -19.57 -41.19
CA MET A 11 -14.40 -19.27 -39.82
C MET A 11 -14.97 -17.91 -39.43
N VAL A 12 -16.03 -17.93 -38.63
CA VAL A 12 -16.44 -16.76 -37.85
C VAL A 12 -15.43 -16.61 -36.71
N ALA A 13 -14.46 -15.71 -36.87
CA ALA A 13 -13.63 -15.26 -35.77
C ALA A 13 -14.48 -14.35 -34.87
N ALA A 14 -15.07 -14.92 -33.82
CA ALA A 14 -15.66 -14.14 -32.75
C ALA A 14 -14.53 -13.43 -32.00
N MET A 15 -14.32 -12.14 -32.29
CA MET A 15 -13.44 -11.28 -31.50
C MET A 15 -14.08 -11.09 -30.11
N GLY A 16 -13.67 -11.92 -29.15
CA GLY A 16 -13.95 -11.68 -27.74
C GLY A 16 -13.28 -10.37 -27.32
N GLN A 17 -14.06 -9.36 -26.98
CA GLN A 17 -13.55 -8.12 -26.41
C GLN A 17 -12.86 -8.45 -25.07
N THR A 18 -11.57 -8.15 -24.98
CA THR A 18 -10.69 -8.48 -23.86
C THR A 18 -10.97 -7.57 -22.67
N HIS A 19 -11.97 -7.90 -21.85
CA HIS A 19 -12.20 -7.21 -20.55
C HIS A 19 -11.06 -7.41 -19.54
N ALA A 20 -10.09 -8.27 -19.82
CA ALA A 20 -8.93 -8.51 -18.96
C ALA A 20 -7.90 -7.36 -18.97
N SER A 21 -7.83 -6.56 -20.05
CA SER A 21 -6.77 -5.54 -20.20
C SER A 21 -7.02 -4.27 -19.39
N THR A 22 -8.28 -3.90 -19.16
CA THR A 22 -8.65 -2.68 -18.41
C THR A 22 -8.42 -2.86 -16.91
N ASN A 23 -8.82 -4.01 -16.36
CA ASN A 23 -8.62 -4.31 -14.94
C ASN A 23 -7.13 -4.38 -14.60
N GLN A 24 -6.30 -4.95 -15.48
CA GLN A 24 -4.86 -4.97 -15.23
C GLN A 24 -4.24 -3.56 -15.24
N ALA A 25 -4.69 -2.69 -16.16
CA ALA A 25 -4.20 -1.31 -16.26
C ALA A 25 -4.58 -0.45 -15.05
N GLU A 26 -5.75 -0.67 -14.44
CA GLU A 26 -6.17 0.05 -13.22
C GLU A 26 -5.28 -0.25 -12.01
N TYR A 27 -4.59 -1.40 -12.00
CA TYR A 27 -3.69 -1.83 -10.91
C TYR A 27 -2.22 -1.46 -11.15
N ASN A 28 -1.91 -0.66 -12.18
CA ASN A 28 -0.53 -0.24 -12.44
C ASN A 28 0.12 0.39 -11.21
N ILE A 29 -0.58 1.29 -10.52
CA ILE A 29 -0.06 1.99 -9.34
C ILE A 29 0.32 0.99 -8.23
N ALA A 30 -0.55 0.03 -7.90
CA ALA A 30 -0.24 -1.02 -6.92
C ALA A 30 0.94 -1.92 -7.32
N ASN A 31 1.28 -1.98 -8.60
CA ASN A 31 2.44 -2.71 -9.12
C ASN A 31 3.67 -1.81 -9.31
N GLY A 32 3.61 -0.56 -8.86
CA GLY A 32 4.69 0.42 -8.99
C GLY A 32 4.90 0.92 -10.41
N LEU A 33 3.90 0.82 -11.26
CA LEU A 33 3.90 1.39 -12.60
C LEU A 33 3.14 2.71 -12.61
N SER A 34 3.48 3.58 -13.56
CA SER A 34 2.73 4.81 -13.78
C SER A 34 1.28 4.49 -14.18
N PRO A 35 0.30 5.30 -13.73
CA PRO A 35 -1.07 5.16 -14.20
C PRO A 35 -1.12 5.41 -15.72
N VAL A 36 -1.81 4.52 -16.43
CA VAL A 36 -2.08 4.66 -17.87
C VAL A 36 -3.57 4.96 -18.14
N VAL A 37 -4.38 4.83 -17.09
CA VAL A 37 -5.81 5.09 -17.12
C VAL A 37 -6.03 6.59 -16.90
N LYS A 38 -6.77 7.24 -17.80
CA LYS A 38 -6.88 8.71 -17.89
C LYS A 38 -7.34 9.40 -16.60
N TYR A 39 -8.19 8.74 -15.81
CA TYR A 39 -8.75 9.28 -14.58
C TYR A 39 -7.93 8.96 -13.32
N GLN A 40 -6.85 8.18 -13.44
CA GLN A 40 -5.95 7.89 -12.32
C GLN A 40 -4.78 8.86 -12.27
N SER A 41 -4.50 9.40 -11.10
CA SER A 41 -3.32 10.26 -10.89
C SER A 41 -2.77 10.13 -9.47
N ILE A 42 -1.47 10.39 -9.33
CA ILE A 42 -0.79 10.54 -8.04
C ILE A 42 -0.16 11.94 -8.00
N SER A 43 -0.48 12.70 -6.95
CA SER A 43 0.11 14.00 -6.68
C SER A 43 0.97 13.94 -5.42
N VAL A 44 2.21 14.43 -5.50
CA VAL A 44 3.10 14.53 -4.34
C VAL A 44 2.64 15.68 -3.45
N LEU A 45 2.47 15.41 -2.16
CA LEU A 45 2.13 16.41 -1.15
C LEU A 45 3.38 16.85 -0.37
N LYS A 46 4.20 15.89 0.06
CA LYS A 46 5.39 16.17 0.88
C LYS A 46 6.40 15.01 0.81
N PRO A 47 7.72 15.28 0.77
CA PRO A 47 8.73 14.26 1.05
C PRO A 47 8.52 13.61 2.42
N PHE A 48 8.76 12.32 2.52
CA PHE A 48 8.56 11.57 3.75
C PHE A 48 9.56 10.43 3.88
N ASP A 49 10.16 10.34 5.06
CA ASP A 49 11.11 9.31 5.42
C ASP A 49 11.03 8.99 6.91
N GLY A 50 11.48 7.80 7.28
CA GLY A 50 11.54 7.41 8.68
C GLY A 50 11.98 5.98 8.90
N ASN A 51 12.31 5.68 10.16
CA ASN A 51 12.56 4.32 10.62
C ASN A 51 11.29 3.79 11.28
N PHE A 52 10.81 2.67 10.76
CA PHE A 52 9.54 2.09 11.17
C PHE A 52 9.74 0.65 11.61
N ARG A 53 9.38 0.37 12.86
CA ARG A 53 9.27 -1.00 13.36
C ARG A 53 7.94 -1.57 12.92
N ILE A 54 7.96 -2.70 12.23
CA ILE A 54 6.76 -3.33 11.70
C ILE A 54 6.08 -4.11 12.82
N LEU A 55 4.86 -3.70 13.16
CA LEU A 55 4.00 -4.38 14.11
C LEU A 55 3.05 -5.35 13.39
N GLY A 56 2.68 -5.06 12.15
CA GLY A 56 1.78 -5.91 11.38
C GLY A 56 1.70 -5.45 9.94
N SER A 57 1.16 -6.32 9.10
CA SER A 57 0.78 -5.98 7.74
C SER A 57 -0.55 -6.61 7.38
N LYS A 58 -1.28 -5.93 6.50
CA LYS A 58 -2.53 -6.43 5.91
C LYS A 58 -2.48 -6.20 4.41
N VAL A 59 -2.72 -7.25 3.63
CA VAL A 59 -2.69 -7.24 2.17
C VAL A 59 -4.12 -7.14 1.64
N TYR A 60 -4.29 -6.40 0.54
CA TYR A 60 -5.58 -6.17 -0.10
C TYR A 60 -5.52 -6.52 -1.59
N HIS A 61 -6.61 -7.10 -2.08
CA HIS A 61 -6.76 -7.48 -3.48
C HIS A 61 -8.07 -7.00 -4.09
N ASP A 62 -9.11 -6.82 -3.26
CA ASP A 62 -10.49 -6.73 -3.76
C ASP A 62 -11.19 -5.41 -3.43
N ASP A 63 -10.60 -4.55 -2.59
CA ASP A 63 -11.21 -3.24 -2.28
C ASP A 63 -10.85 -2.17 -3.33
N GLU A 64 -11.63 -1.09 -3.36
CA GLU A 64 -11.46 0.00 -4.33
C GLU A 64 -10.10 0.71 -4.19
N GLN A 65 -9.44 0.62 -3.03
CA GLN A 65 -8.15 1.24 -2.77
C GLN A 65 -6.96 0.31 -3.11
N ALA A 66 -7.20 -0.99 -3.30
CA ALA A 66 -6.19 -2.02 -3.53
C ALA A 66 -5.45 -1.85 -4.85
N LYS A 67 -6.09 -1.20 -5.83
CA LYS A 67 -5.48 -0.80 -7.10
C LYS A 67 -4.36 0.25 -6.96
N PHE A 68 -4.26 0.90 -5.78
CA PHE A 68 -3.19 1.85 -5.46
C PHE A 68 -2.27 1.34 -4.36
N SER A 69 -2.86 0.97 -3.23
CA SER A 69 -2.15 0.51 -2.04
C SER A 69 -2.46 -0.97 -1.78
N PRO A 70 -1.58 -1.90 -2.21
CA PRO A 70 -1.83 -3.34 -2.06
C PRO A 70 -1.59 -3.85 -0.64
N ILE A 71 -0.96 -3.05 0.23
CA ILE A 71 -0.58 -3.44 1.57
C ILE A 71 -0.57 -2.23 2.51
N ASP A 72 -1.03 -2.45 3.74
CA ASP A 72 -0.90 -1.49 4.83
C ASP A 72 0.08 -2.03 5.86
N TYR A 73 0.89 -1.14 6.45
CA TYR A 73 1.73 -1.45 7.59
C TYR A 73 1.19 -0.82 8.87
N ALA A 74 1.00 -1.64 9.90
CA ALA A 74 0.95 -1.15 11.26
C ALA A 74 2.40 -0.97 11.75
N VAL A 75 2.77 0.24 12.11
CA VAL A 75 4.15 0.60 12.46
C VAL A 75 4.22 1.29 13.81
N SER A 76 5.37 1.14 14.47
CA SER A 76 5.81 2.08 15.50
C SER A 76 7.07 2.82 15.07
N LEU A 77 7.26 4.01 15.63
CA LEU A 77 8.34 4.94 15.31
C LEU A 77 8.91 5.56 16.60
N ASP A 78 10.01 6.30 16.46
CA ASP A 78 10.71 6.96 17.55
C ASP A 78 10.99 6.00 18.72
N LEU A 79 10.65 6.39 19.95
CA LEU A 79 10.80 5.57 21.15
C LEU A 79 10.12 4.21 21.01
N PHE A 80 8.98 4.13 20.32
CA PHE A 80 8.21 2.88 20.20
C PHE A 80 8.80 1.95 19.14
N ALA A 81 9.80 2.38 18.37
CA ALA A 81 10.54 1.50 17.46
C ALA A 81 11.57 0.61 18.18
N ASP A 82 11.89 0.91 19.44
CA ASP A 82 12.69 0.05 20.31
C ASP A 82 12.01 -1.33 20.43
N PRO A 83 12.73 -2.44 20.16
CA PRO A 83 12.14 -3.77 20.18
C PRO A 83 11.51 -4.16 21.53
N GLU A 84 12.06 -3.71 22.65
CA GLU A 84 11.55 -4.02 24.00
C GLU A 84 10.24 -3.29 24.30
N ILE A 85 10.02 -2.13 23.68
CA ILE A 85 8.76 -1.40 23.76
C ILE A 85 7.77 -1.96 22.73
N ALA A 86 8.19 -2.07 21.47
CA ALA A 86 7.39 -2.52 20.34
C ALA A 86 6.74 -3.89 20.58
N ARG A 87 7.45 -4.83 21.23
CA ARG A 87 6.89 -6.15 21.55
C ARG A 87 5.68 -6.13 22.47
N THR A 88 5.51 -5.06 23.24
CA THR A 88 4.37 -4.91 24.16
C THR A 88 3.16 -4.26 23.50
N ILE A 89 3.30 -3.76 22.27
CA ILE A 89 2.23 -3.15 21.49
C ILE A 89 1.44 -4.25 20.78
N SER A 90 0.15 -4.33 21.09
CA SER A 90 -0.79 -5.19 20.39
C SER A 90 -1.48 -4.40 19.28
N VAL A 91 -1.49 -4.95 18.07
CA VAL A 91 -2.12 -4.33 16.89
C VAL A 91 -3.16 -5.25 16.27
N ARG A 92 -4.22 -4.67 15.73
CA ARG A 92 -5.23 -5.35 14.91
C ARG A 92 -5.64 -4.44 13.76
N GLN A 93 -5.29 -4.83 12.54
CA GLN A 93 -5.76 -4.17 11.33
C GLN A 93 -7.10 -4.79 10.88
N TYR A 94 -8.07 -3.94 10.53
CA TYR A 94 -9.40 -4.34 10.03
C TYR A 94 -9.84 -3.32 8.98
N ASP A 95 -10.38 -3.80 7.86
CA ASP A 95 -10.48 -3.00 6.62
C ASP A 95 -9.18 -2.22 6.43
N ARG A 96 -9.24 -0.89 6.25
CA ARG A 96 -8.08 0.02 6.10
C ARG A 96 -7.71 0.73 7.40
N TYR A 97 -8.10 0.20 8.56
CA TYR A 97 -7.92 0.82 9.88
C TYR A 97 -7.02 0.01 10.80
N LEU A 98 -6.51 0.68 11.83
CA LEU A 98 -5.70 0.10 12.88
C LEU A 98 -6.31 0.37 14.25
N ASN A 99 -6.52 -0.69 15.00
CA ASN A 99 -6.65 -0.63 16.46
C ASN A 99 -5.35 -1.08 17.10
N TRP A 100 -4.85 -0.32 18.06
CA TRP A 100 -3.69 -0.71 18.84
C TRP A 100 -3.92 -0.46 20.33
N ASN A 101 -3.23 -1.22 21.17
CA ASN A 101 -3.23 -1.01 22.62
C ASN A 101 -1.89 -1.39 23.24
N MET A 102 -1.65 -0.83 24.42
CA MET A 102 -0.47 -1.08 25.23
C MET A 102 -0.87 -0.98 26.71
N LYS A 103 -0.49 -1.96 27.52
CA LYS A 103 -0.91 -2.03 28.94
C LYS A 103 -0.42 -0.84 29.77
N LYS A 104 0.80 -0.37 29.51
CA LYS A 104 1.42 0.76 30.20
C LYS A 104 2.16 1.59 29.17
N LEU A 105 1.77 2.86 29.04
CA LEU A 105 2.47 3.80 28.18
C LEU A 105 3.72 4.33 28.88
N PRO A 106 4.90 4.33 28.22
CA PRO A 106 6.11 4.92 28.76
C PRO A 106 6.14 6.46 28.63
N VAL A 107 5.16 7.03 27.92
CA VAL A 107 4.98 8.46 27.64
C VAL A 107 3.52 8.86 27.81
N PRO A 108 3.19 10.17 27.88
CA PRO A 108 1.80 10.64 27.87
C PRO A 108 0.99 10.13 26.67
N PRO A 109 -0.34 9.91 26.83
CA PRO A 109 -1.18 9.34 25.77
C PRO A 109 -1.16 10.09 24.44
N ASP A 110 -1.17 11.42 24.48
CA ASP A 110 -1.13 12.29 23.30
C ASP A 110 0.19 12.18 22.50
N GLN A 111 1.29 11.87 23.20
CA GLN A 111 2.56 11.55 22.57
C GLN A 111 2.56 10.12 22.02
N ALA A 112 2.02 9.15 22.77
CA ALA A 112 1.95 7.75 22.34
C ALA A 112 1.12 7.57 21.06
N LEU A 113 0.02 8.32 20.91
CA LEU A 113 -0.82 8.31 19.70
C LEU A 113 -0.06 8.70 18.42
N LYS A 114 1.02 9.48 18.54
CA LYS A 114 1.86 9.88 17.40
C LYS A 114 2.94 8.86 17.05
N MET A 115 3.13 7.83 17.89
CA MET A 115 4.22 6.86 17.78
C MET A 115 3.76 5.47 17.30
N VAL A 116 2.48 5.31 16.98
CA VAL A 116 1.91 4.14 16.32
C VAL A 116 1.01 4.61 15.19
N SER A 117 1.22 4.10 13.98
CA SER A 117 0.41 4.49 12.82
C SER A 117 0.06 3.29 11.93
N ASN A 118 -0.99 3.46 11.14
CA ASN A 118 -1.27 2.65 9.96
C ASN A 118 -0.84 3.43 8.73
N MET A 119 0.01 2.83 7.89
CA MET A 119 0.48 3.45 6.66
C MET A 119 -0.01 2.66 5.46
N HIS A 120 -0.67 3.34 4.52
CA HIS A 120 -1.09 2.78 3.25
C HIS A 120 0.08 2.87 2.27
N ILE A 121 0.65 1.72 1.89
CA ILE A 121 1.88 1.68 1.11
C ILE A 121 1.55 1.63 -0.38
N ILE A 122 2.11 2.56 -1.15
CA ILE A 122 2.10 2.56 -2.61
C ILE A 122 3.54 2.35 -3.09
N PRO A 123 3.86 1.30 -3.86
CA PRO A 123 5.21 1.17 -4.41
C PRO A 123 5.47 2.22 -5.50
N ALA A 124 6.63 2.87 -5.49
CA ALA A 124 7.00 3.85 -6.52
C ALA A 124 7.53 3.20 -7.81
N ASN A 125 7.98 1.94 -7.73
CA ASN A 125 8.49 1.14 -8.86
C ASN A 125 8.23 -0.37 -8.63
N PRO A 126 8.35 -1.22 -9.67
CA PRO A 126 8.07 -2.66 -9.56
C PRO A 126 9.00 -3.41 -8.60
N GLU A 127 10.20 -2.92 -8.34
CA GLU A 127 11.10 -3.56 -7.38
C GLU A 127 10.63 -3.30 -5.95
N ILE A 128 10.22 -2.07 -5.63
CA ILE A 128 9.57 -1.76 -4.35
C ILE A 128 8.30 -2.60 -4.17
N ALA A 129 7.51 -2.81 -5.24
CA ALA A 129 6.31 -3.65 -5.17
C ALA A 129 6.59 -5.10 -4.75
N LYS A 130 7.79 -5.62 -5.01
CA LYS A 130 8.25 -6.92 -4.49
C LYS A 130 8.75 -6.79 -3.06
N GLN A 131 9.58 -5.78 -2.77
CA GLN A 131 10.20 -5.59 -1.46
C GLN A 131 9.17 -5.38 -0.35
N ILE A 132 8.09 -4.63 -0.60
CA ILE A 132 7.03 -4.42 0.41
C ILE A 132 6.39 -5.73 0.87
N LYS A 133 6.34 -6.75 0.00
CA LYS A 133 5.78 -8.07 0.35
C LYS A 133 6.74 -8.92 1.19
N GLN A 134 8.01 -8.52 1.30
CA GLN A 134 9.04 -9.22 2.07
C GLN A 134 9.19 -8.67 3.49
N VAL A 135 8.63 -7.49 3.76
CA VAL A 135 8.65 -6.86 5.08
C VAL A 135 7.82 -7.68 6.06
N LYS A 136 8.40 -8.00 7.22
CA LYS A 136 7.78 -8.85 8.24
C LYS A 136 7.65 -8.13 9.56
N ARG A 137 6.72 -8.60 10.40
CA ARG A 137 6.63 -8.17 11.80
C ARG A 137 7.99 -8.30 12.49
N GLY A 138 8.37 -7.26 13.23
CA GLY A 138 9.63 -7.13 13.93
C GLY A 138 10.78 -6.52 13.13
N ASP A 139 10.66 -6.41 11.81
CA ASP A 139 11.65 -5.68 11.02
C ASP A 139 11.67 -4.21 11.45
N LEU A 140 12.88 -3.64 11.54
CA LEU A 140 13.07 -2.18 11.50
C LEU A 140 13.47 -1.82 10.09
N VAL A 141 12.64 -1.07 9.40
CA VAL A 141 12.92 -0.63 8.04
C VAL A 141 13.03 0.88 7.98
N ASN A 142 14.06 1.38 7.30
CA ASN A 142 14.07 2.75 6.82
C ASN A 142 13.27 2.80 5.52
N LEU A 143 12.21 3.61 5.50
CA LEU A 143 11.39 3.85 4.32
C LEU A 143 11.61 5.29 3.86
N LYS A 144 11.71 5.50 2.55
CA LYS A 144 11.78 6.84 1.95
C LYS A 144 10.81 6.95 0.77
N GLY A 145 10.32 8.17 0.54
CA GLY A 145 9.48 8.50 -0.60
C GLY A 145 8.64 9.75 -0.34
N GLU A 146 7.34 9.68 -0.63
CA GLU A 146 6.45 10.83 -0.54
C GLU A 146 5.09 10.48 0.08
N LEU A 147 4.53 11.41 0.86
CA LEU A 147 3.09 11.42 1.12
C LEU A 147 2.37 11.97 -0.11
N VAL A 148 1.29 11.31 -0.50
CA VAL A 148 0.63 11.58 -1.77
C VAL A 148 -0.89 11.73 -1.64
N GLU A 149 -1.49 12.32 -2.67
CA GLU A 149 -2.91 12.21 -2.97
C GLU A 149 -3.10 11.34 -4.21
N VAL A 150 -4.07 10.43 -4.17
CA VAL A 150 -4.49 9.61 -5.30
C VAL A 150 -5.90 10.02 -5.72
N ARG A 151 -6.15 10.06 -7.04
CA ARG A 151 -7.48 10.28 -7.62
C ARG A 151 -7.85 9.17 -8.58
N ASP A 152 -9.12 8.77 -8.60
CA ASP A 152 -9.71 7.83 -9.57
C ASP A 152 -11.22 8.02 -9.66
N LYS A 153 -11.71 8.53 -10.79
CA LYS A 153 -13.13 8.90 -10.98
C LYS A 153 -13.59 9.83 -9.84
N ASP A 154 -14.48 9.37 -8.98
CA ASP A 154 -15.01 10.12 -7.83
C ASP A 154 -14.20 9.91 -6.54
N LEU A 155 -13.24 8.99 -6.53
CA LEU A 155 -12.35 8.76 -5.40
C LEU A 155 -11.26 9.85 -5.33
N VAL A 156 -11.14 10.48 -4.17
CA VAL A 156 -9.99 11.30 -3.78
C VAL A 156 -9.47 10.76 -2.46
N TRP A 157 -8.25 10.23 -2.47
CA TRP A 157 -7.59 9.69 -1.28
C TRP A 157 -6.34 10.48 -0.97
N THR A 158 -6.44 11.36 0.03
CA THR A 158 -5.37 12.29 0.42
C THR A 158 -4.69 11.79 1.68
N SER A 159 -3.36 11.75 1.69
CA SER A 159 -2.59 11.42 2.90
C SER A 159 -2.86 12.41 4.02
N SER A 160 -2.93 11.91 5.26
CA SER A 160 -2.67 12.76 6.43
C SER A 160 -1.26 13.32 6.37
N LEU A 161 -1.08 14.58 6.79
CA LEU A 161 0.23 15.24 6.93
C LEU A 161 0.65 15.43 8.39
N THR A 162 -0.20 15.03 9.32
CA THR A 162 -0.04 15.24 10.76
C THR A 162 -0.11 13.90 11.50
N PRO A 163 0.93 13.51 12.25
CA PRO A 163 0.91 12.29 13.02
C PRO A 163 -0.16 12.28 14.12
N GLY A 164 -0.65 11.10 14.46
CA GLY A 164 -1.52 10.86 15.62
C GLY A 164 -2.99 11.24 15.43
N GLY A 165 -3.45 11.39 14.18
CA GLY A 165 -4.87 11.46 13.88
C GLY A 165 -5.60 10.14 14.17
N VAL A 166 -6.91 10.21 14.38
CA VAL A 166 -7.78 9.03 14.55
C VAL A 166 -8.99 9.16 13.62
N GLY A 167 -9.38 8.05 12.99
CA GLY A 167 -10.53 7.98 12.09
C GLY A 167 -10.18 8.14 10.61
N ASP A 168 -11.20 8.41 9.80
CA ASP A 168 -11.06 8.50 8.35
C ASP A 168 -10.12 9.63 7.92
N GLY A 169 -9.19 9.33 7.01
CA GLY A 169 -8.21 10.30 6.52
C GLY A 169 -7.07 10.62 7.49
N ALA A 170 -6.99 9.95 8.64
CA ALA A 170 -5.92 10.16 9.61
C ALA A 170 -4.59 9.45 9.25
N CYS A 171 -4.64 8.49 8.32
CA CYS A 171 -3.51 7.63 7.99
C CYS A 171 -2.65 8.20 6.87
N GLU A 172 -1.36 7.89 6.88
CA GLU A 172 -0.45 8.26 5.80
C GLU A 172 -0.71 7.42 4.54
N LEU A 173 -0.81 8.08 3.39
CA LEU A 173 -0.76 7.46 2.07
C LEU A 173 0.65 7.63 1.51
N PHE A 174 1.47 6.61 1.72
CA PHE A 174 2.92 6.69 1.55
C PHE A 174 3.36 5.98 0.28
N ARG A 175 3.78 6.76 -0.72
CA ARG A 175 4.45 6.26 -1.92
C ARG A 175 5.93 6.02 -1.62
N VAL A 176 6.31 4.75 -1.50
CA VAL A 176 7.65 4.31 -1.08
C VAL A 176 8.54 4.12 -2.30
N SER A 177 9.71 4.77 -2.30
CA SER A 177 10.73 4.67 -3.34
C SER A 177 11.99 3.93 -2.91
N SER A 178 12.19 3.71 -1.61
CA SER A 178 13.31 2.98 -1.04
C SER A 178 12.92 2.24 0.24
N ILE A 179 13.46 1.03 0.41
CA ILE A 179 13.35 0.22 1.63
C ILE A 179 14.73 -0.30 2.01
N GLU A 180 15.16 -0.04 3.24
CA GLU A 180 16.39 -0.58 3.81
C GLU A 180 16.07 -1.27 5.14
N TRP A 181 16.49 -2.53 5.29
CA TRP A 181 16.36 -3.26 6.55
C TRP A 181 17.49 -2.86 7.50
N VAL A 182 17.14 -2.14 8.56
CA VAL A 182 18.07 -1.79 9.65
C VAL A 182 18.21 -2.98 10.61
N GLU A 183 17.11 -3.66 10.91
CA GLU A 183 17.08 -4.88 11.72
C GLU A 183 16.01 -5.84 11.18
N ARG A 184 16.19 -7.16 11.38
CA ARG A 184 15.21 -8.17 10.97
C ARG A 184 14.53 -8.84 12.16
N GLN A 185 13.19 -8.89 12.11
CA GLN A 185 12.31 -9.73 12.93
C GLN A 185 12.62 -9.74 14.44
N LYS A 186 12.79 -8.56 15.04
CA LYS A 186 13.24 -8.42 16.44
C LYS A 186 12.11 -8.08 17.41
N ILE A 187 10.90 -8.67 17.28
CA ILE A 187 9.83 -8.65 18.30
C ILE A 187 8.97 -9.91 18.30
#